data_AF-A0A6I5A5K6-F1
#
_entry.id   AF-A0A6I5A5K6-F1
#
_cell.length_a   1.000
_cell.length_b   1.000
_cell.length_c   1.000
_cell.angle_alpha   90.00
_cell.angle_beta   90.00
_cell.angle_gamma   90.00
#
_symmetry.space_group_name_H-M   'P 1'
#
loop_
_entity.id
_entity.type
_entity.pdbx_description
1 polymer ?
#
loop_
_entity_poly.entity_id
_entity_poly.type
_entity_poly.pdbx_seq_one_letter_code
_entity_poly.pdbx_strand_id
1 'polypeptide(L)'
;MTGCGLKAKSLTEFYEKDLAGVSKIVIVDGNTGYERTVTDKQKINSFLDEIKDIKFIPEEKQEDRDGFNYSISLFEGNEETFQFNPTQVNENYYYTELDIHPIINDLYENLNDKKG
;
A
#
# COMPACT_ATOMS: atom_id res chain seq x y z
N MET A 1 -31.57 -2.90 10.45
CA MET A 1 -30.75 -1.68 10.58
C MET A 1 -29.30 -2.07 10.36
N THR A 2 -28.72 -1.73 9.21
CA THR A 2 -27.25 -1.69 9.08
C THR A 2 -26.87 -0.52 8.20
N GLY A 3 -27.34 0.67 8.60
CA GLY A 3 -26.77 1.92 8.13
C GLY A 3 -25.46 2.15 8.89
N CYS A 4 -24.37 1.58 8.39
CA CYS A 4 -23.03 2.04 8.73
C CYS A 4 -22.26 2.01 7.41
N GLY A 5 -22.09 3.19 6.82
CA GLY A 5 -21.22 3.35 5.66
C GLY A 5 -19.78 2.95 5.97
N LEU A 6 -18.98 2.82 4.92
CA LEU A 6 -17.53 2.67 5.04
C LEU A 6 -16.97 3.80 5.92
N LYS A 7 -15.95 3.47 6.72
CA LYS A 7 -15.27 4.44 7.60
C LYS A 7 -13.85 4.64 7.12
N ALA A 8 -13.32 5.83 7.39
CA ALA A 8 -11.91 6.07 7.23
C ALA A 8 -11.10 5.13 8.14
N LYS A 9 -10.04 4.55 7.58
CA LYS A 9 -9.13 3.62 8.27
C LYS A 9 -7.70 3.89 7.85
N SER A 10 -6.76 3.73 8.77
CA SER A 10 -5.32 3.71 8.44
C SER A 10 -4.89 2.38 7.84
N LEU A 11 -3.68 2.34 7.27
CA LEU A 11 -3.10 1.08 6.79
C LEU A 11 -3.01 0.04 7.92
N THR A 12 -2.60 0.45 9.12
CA THR A 12 -2.51 -0.45 10.27
C THR A 12 -3.88 -1.02 10.66
N GLU A 13 -4.95 -0.23 10.54
CA GLU A 13 -6.31 -0.69 10.80
C GLU A 13 -6.85 -1.65 9.73
N PHE A 14 -6.30 -1.62 8.51
CA PHE A 14 -6.61 -2.63 7.47
C PHE A 14 -5.76 -3.90 7.61
N TYR A 15 -4.50 -3.75 8.00
CA TYR A 15 -3.56 -4.88 8.08
C TYR A 15 -3.90 -5.84 9.22
N GLU A 16 -4.49 -5.33 10.32
CA GLU A 16 -4.95 -6.10 11.49
C GLU A 16 -3.86 -6.98 12.16
N LYS A 17 -2.58 -6.77 11.81
CA LYS A 17 -1.39 -7.45 12.30
C LYS A 17 -0.29 -6.44 12.63
N ASP A 18 0.83 -6.92 13.17
CA ASP A 18 2.01 -6.09 13.39
C ASP A 18 2.82 -5.94 12.09
N LEU A 19 2.94 -4.70 11.61
CA LEU A 19 3.75 -4.35 10.43
C LEU A 19 5.23 -4.73 10.59
N ALA A 20 5.73 -4.89 11.83
CA ALA A 20 7.09 -5.35 12.09
C ALA A 20 7.38 -6.75 11.51
N GLY A 21 6.35 -7.57 11.28
CA GLY A 21 6.47 -8.89 10.65
C GLY A 21 6.84 -8.85 9.17
N VAL A 22 6.54 -7.75 8.47
CA VAL A 22 6.69 -7.65 7.01
C VAL A 22 8.16 -7.79 6.61
N SER A 23 8.49 -8.84 5.86
CA SER A 23 9.85 -9.16 5.43
C SER A 23 10.12 -8.84 3.95
N LYS A 24 9.06 -8.65 3.15
CA LYS A 24 9.16 -8.36 1.73
C LYS A 24 7.99 -7.48 1.29
N ILE A 25 8.27 -6.54 0.40
CA ILE A 25 7.26 -5.74 -0.30
C ILE A 25 7.44 -5.99 -1.80
N VAL A 26 6.34 -6.23 -2.50
CA VAL A 26 6.32 -6.30 -3.97
C VAL A 26 5.48 -5.13 -4.47
N ILE A 27 6.04 -4.36 -5.40
CA ILE A 27 5.38 -3.20 -6.02
C ILE A 27 5.27 -3.46 -7.51
N VAL A 28 4.05 -3.41 -8.04
CA VAL A 28 3.76 -3.52 -9.47
C VAL A 28 3.32 -2.16 -9.98
N ASP A 29 4.00 -1.62 -11.00
CA ASP A 29 3.55 -0.44 -11.74
C ASP A 29 2.42 -0.84 -12.69
N GLY A 30 1.22 -0.31 -12.48
CA GLY A 30 0.04 -0.65 -13.29
C GLY A 30 0.06 -0.08 -14.70
N ASN A 31 0.94 0.89 -15.00
CA ASN A 31 1.10 1.45 -16.34
C ASN A 31 1.95 0.56 -17.25
N THR A 32 2.92 -0.15 -16.68
CA THR A 32 3.92 -0.92 -17.42
C THR A 32 3.87 -2.42 -17.15
N GLY A 33 3.27 -2.82 -16.03
CA GLY A 33 3.29 -4.18 -15.51
C GLY A 33 4.63 -4.59 -14.90
N TYR A 34 5.61 -3.67 -14.80
CA TYR A 34 6.90 -3.99 -14.20
C TYR A 34 6.77 -4.17 -12.68
N GLU A 35 7.46 -5.19 -12.18
CA GLU A 35 7.51 -5.53 -10.77
C GLU A 35 8.86 -5.18 -10.17
N ARG A 36 8.82 -4.69 -8.92
CA ARG A 36 9.96 -4.50 -8.05
C ARG A 36 9.74 -5.21 -6.73
N THR A 37 10.75 -5.96 -6.29
CA THR A 37 10.76 -6.62 -4.98
C THR A 37 11.73 -5.91 -4.04
N VAL A 38 11.27 -5.57 -2.84
CA VAL A 38 12.05 -4.98 -1.75
C VAL A 38 12.18 -5.99 -0.63
N THR A 39 13.41 -6.34 -0.26
CA THR A 39 13.73 -7.23 0.88
C THR A 39 14.66 -6.59 1.91
N ASP A 40 15.12 -5.37 1.64
CA ASP A 40 15.90 -4.59 2.59
C ASP A 40 15.00 -4.16 3.76
N LYS A 41 15.26 -4.70 4.95
CA LYS A 41 14.43 -4.48 6.13
C LYS A 41 14.42 -3.02 6.58
N GLN A 42 15.52 -2.27 6.38
CA GLN A 42 15.55 -0.86 6.73
C GLN A 42 14.64 -0.06 5.80
N LYS A 43 14.71 -0.30 4.48
CA LYS A 43 13.82 0.34 3.50
C LYS A 43 12.35 0.00 3.75
N ILE A 44 12.05 -1.27 4.04
CA ILE A 44 10.70 -1.73 4.37
C ILE A 44 10.17 -1.00 5.60
N ASN A 45 10.95 -0.97 6.69
CA ASN A 45 10.51 -0.32 7.93
C ASN A 45 10.30 1.18 7.74
N SER A 46 11.24 1.88 7.08
CA SER A 46 11.09 3.30 6.78
C SER A 46 9.81 3.58 5.99
N PHE A 47 9.57 2.83 4.91
CA PHE A 47 8.36 2.99 4.10
C PHE A 47 7.08 2.75 4.90
N LEU A 48 7.00 1.64 5.65
CA LEU A 48 5.82 1.31 6.46
C LEU A 48 5.60 2.35 7.56
N ASP A 49 6.65 2.87 8.18
CA ASP A 49 6.56 3.93 9.18
C ASP A 49 6.01 5.24 8.61
N GLU A 50 6.28 5.55 7.35
CA GLU A 50 5.75 6.75 6.67
C GLU A 50 4.25 6.62 6.34
N ILE A 51 3.78 5.41 6.02
CA ILE A 51 2.41 5.22 5.51
C ILE A 51 1.43 4.61 6.51
N LYS A 52 1.90 4.04 7.63
CA LYS A 52 1.07 3.27 8.60
C LYS A 52 -0.11 4.03 9.17
N ASP A 53 0.02 5.35 9.29
CA ASP A 53 -0.97 6.26 9.88
C ASP A 53 -1.77 7.05 8.83
N ILE A 54 -1.43 6.92 7.54
CA ILE A 54 -2.18 7.56 6.45
C ILE A 54 -3.58 6.97 6.41
N LYS A 55 -4.58 7.85 6.50
CA LYS A 55 -5.98 7.45 6.43
C LYS A 55 -6.45 7.32 4.99
N PHE A 56 -7.03 6.19 4.69
CA PHE A 56 -7.85 5.96 3.51
C PHE A 56 -9.28 6.36 3.85
N ILE A 57 -9.78 7.38 3.18
CA ILE A 57 -11.11 7.92 3.37
C ILE A 57 -11.98 7.40 2.22
N PRO A 58 -13.08 6.67 2.52
CA PRO A 58 -13.92 6.08 1.49
C PRO A 58 -14.48 7.16 0.58
N GLU A 59 -14.43 6.91 -0.72
CA GLU A 59 -15.11 7.78 -1.66
C GLU A 59 -16.64 7.66 -1.52
N GLU A 60 -17.35 8.77 -1.71
CA GLU A 60 -18.82 8.75 -1.71
C GLU A 60 -19.37 7.87 -2.85
N LYS A 61 -18.64 7.82 -3.98
CA LYS A 61 -18.97 7.01 -5.16
C LYS A 61 -18.06 5.79 -5.25
N GLN A 62 -18.63 4.63 -4.98
CA GLN A 62 -17.98 3.32 -5.08
C GLN A 62 -18.28 2.64 -6.43
N GLU A 63 -18.40 3.43 -7.50
CA GLU A 63 -18.56 2.89 -8.86
C GLU A 63 -17.26 2.23 -9.30
N ASP A 64 -17.37 1.11 -10.02
CA ASP A 64 -16.21 0.35 -10.50
C ASP A 64 -15.31 1.21 -11.39
N ARG A 65 -13.99 1.04 -11.23
CA ARG A 65 -12.95 1.74 -11.97
C ARG A 65 -11.90 0.73 -12.40
N ASP A 66 -11.40 0.92 -13.62
CA ASP A 66 -10.32 0.12 -14.15
C ASP A 66 -8.98 0.82 -13.97
N GLY A 67 -7.96 0.04 -13.61
CA GLY A 67 -6.58 0.48 -13.53
C GLY A 67 -6.16 0.99 -12.14
N PHE A 68 -4.85 1.03 -11.95
CA PHE A 68 -4.19 1.56 -10.76
C PHE A 68 -2.78 2.02 -11.16
N ASN A 69 -2.21 2.97 -10.43
CA ASN A 69 -0.83 3.39 -10.68
C ASN A 69 0.17 2.38 -10.10
N TYR A 70 -0.06 1.94 -8.87
CA TYR A 70 0.77 0.94 -8.19
C TYR A 70 -0.09 -0.06 -7.43
N SER A 71 0.29 -1.32 -7.46
CA SER A 71 -0.20 -2.36 -6.53
C SER A 71 0.93 -2.74 -5.58
N ILE A 72 0.63 -2.79 -4.29
CA ILE A 72 1.58 -3.06 -3.21
C ILE A 72 1.13 -4.31 -2.49
N SER A 73 1.97 -5.33 -2.47
CA SER A 73 1.78 -6.57 -1.71
C SER A 73 2.82 -6.67 -0.59
N LEU A 74 2.34 -6.86 0.64
CA LEU A 74 3.14 -7.08 1.85
C LEU A 74 3.22 -8.59 2.13
N PHE A 75 4.41 -9.04 2.56
CA PHE A 75 4.65 -10.44 2.86
C PHE A 75 5.33 -10.63 4.21
N GLU A 76 4.95 -11.68 4.92
CA GLU A 76 5.64 -12.22 6.08
C GLU A 76 6.28 -13.56 5.70
N GLY A 77 7.61 -13.57 5.57
CA GLY A 77 8.32 -14.67 4.93
C GLY A 77 7.92 -14.84 3.46
N ASN A 78 7.26 -15.96 3.16
CA ASN A 78 6.77 -16.31 1.82
C ASN A 78 5.25 -16.14 1.66
N GLU A 79 4.54 -15.80 2.73
CA GLU A 79 3.09 -15.63 2.73
C GLU A 79 2.74 -14.17 2.38
N GLU A 80 1.89 -13.96 1.39
CA GLU A 80 1.30 -12.65 1.15
C GLU A 80 0.25 -12.39 2.22
N THR A 81 0.44 -11.33 3.00
CA THR A 81 -0.42 -11.01 4.13
C THR A 81 -1.40 -9.90 3.84
N PHE A 82 -1.10 -9.03 2.88
CA PHE A 82 -1.95 -7.91 2.52
C PHE A 82 -1.60 -7.34 1.15
N GLN A 83 -2.60 -6.91 0.40
CA GLN A 83 -2.44 -6.22 -0.87
C GLN A 83 -3.36 -5.00 -0.93
N PHE A 84 -2.84 -3.89 -1.46
CA PHE A 84 -3.61 -2.67 -1.70
C PHE A 84 -3.05 -1.86 -2.86
N ASN A 85 -3.84 -0.91 -3.36
CA ASN A 85 -3.36 0.17 -4.20
C ASN A 85 -3.74 1.53 -3.57
N PRO A 86 -3.12 2.65 -3.98
CA PRO A 86 -3.36 3.97 -3.37
C PRO A 86 -4.81 4.43 -3.37
N THR A 87 -5.63 3.88 -4.29
CA THR A 87 -7.01 4.30 -4.53
C THR A 87 -8.03 3.24 -4.13
N GLN A 88 -7.59 2.06 -3.70
CA GLN A 88 -8.46 0.92 -3.46
C GLN A 88 -7.83 -0.03 -2.44
N VAL A 89 -8.64 -0.40 -1.47
CA VAL A 89 -8.30 -1.41 -0.46
C VAL A 89 -9.44 -2.42 -0.43
N ASN A 90 -9.10 -3.70 -0.64
CA ASN A 90 -10.08 -4.74 -0.96
C ASN A 90 -10.90 -4.33 -2.19
N GLU A 91 -12.24 -4.33 -2.09
CA GLU A 91 -13.14 -3.98 -3.19
C GLU A 91 -13.63 -2.52 -3.16
N ASN A 92 -13.15 -1.70 -2.21
CA ASN A 92 -13.67 -0.34 -2.00
C ASN A 92 -12.64 0.71 -2.40
N TYR A 93 -13.13 1.83 -2.93
CA TYR A 93 -12.34 2.97 -3.38
C TYR A 93 -12.18 4.01 -2.29
N TYR A 94 -10.97 4.56 -2.21
CA TYR A 94 -10.57 5.52 -1.21
C TYR A 94 -9.71 6.61 -1.85
N TYR A 95 -9.72 7.79 -1.23
CA TYR A 95 -8.62 8.73 -1.35
C TYR A 95 -7.85 8.75 -0.03
N THR A 96 -6.60 9.19 -0.07
CA THR A 96 -5.76 9.29 1.12
C THR A 96 -5.74 10.71 1.65
N GLU A 97 -5.68 10.89 2.98
CA GLU A 97 -5.57 12.21 3.62
C GLU A 97 -4.28 12.95 3.20
N LEU A 98 -3.20 12.18 3.02
CA LEU A 98 -1.93 12.62 2.44
C LEU A 98 -1.67 11.82 1.18
N ASP A 99 -1.21 12.48 0.12
CA ASP A 99 -0.89 11.80 -1.13
C ASP A 99 0.26 10.79 -0.91
N ILE A 100 -0.10 9.52 -0.94
CA ILE A 100 0.82 8.39 -0.75
C ILE A 100 1.60 8.07 -2.04
N HIS A 101 1.17 8.59 -3.20
CA HIS A 101 1.77 8.25 -4.49
C HIS A 101 3.26 8.62 -4.58
N PRO A 102 3.72 9.81 -4.14
CA PRO A 102 5.14 10.14 -4.13
C PRO A 102 5.98 9.21 -3.25
N ILE A 103 5.44 8.75 -2.11
CA ILE A 103 6.13 7.85 -1.17
C ILE A 103 6.34 6.48 -1.81
N ILE A 104 5.31 5.94 -2.47
CA ILE A 104 5.38 4.67 -3.19
C ILE A 104 6.33 4.78 -4.39
N ASN A 105 6.23 5.87 -5.16
CA ASN A 105 7.11 6.12 -6.30
C ASN A 105 8.57 6.21 -5.88
N ASP A 106 8.87 6.89 -4.76
CA ASP A 106 10.22 6.97 -4.20
C ASP A 106 10.77 5.58 -3.87
N LEU A 107 9.98 4.75 -3.15
CA LEU A 107 10.37 3.38 -2.86
C LEU A 107 10.59 2.55 -4.14
N TYR A 108 9.75 2.74 -5.17
CA TYR A 108 9.83 2.00 -6.43
C TYR A 108 11.08 2.37 -7.26
N GLU A 109 11.41 3.66 -7.35
CA GLU A 109 12.53 4.17 -8.15
C GLU A 109 13.89 4.03 -7.43
N ASN A 110 13.93 4.23 -6.11
CA ASN A 110 15.19 4.28 -5.33
C ASN A 110 15.64 2.93 -4.75
N LEU A 111 15.34 1.83 -5.44
CA LEU A 111 15.79 0.49 -5.02
C LEU A 111 17.29 0.26 -5.25
N ASN A 112 17.92 1.05 -6.12
CA ASN A 112 19.29 0.85 -6.60
C ASN A 112 20.39 1.61 -5.83
N ASP A 113 20.14 2.14 -4.63
CA ASP A 113 21.21 2.72 -3.80
C ASP A 113 22.13 1.65 -3.17
N LYS A 114 22.85 0.91 -4.02
CA LYS A 114 24.22 0.52 -3.71
C LYS A 114 25.10 1.70 -4.09
N LYS A 115 25.38 2.60 -3.15
CA LYS A 115 26.68 3.28 -3.21
C LYS A 115 27.73 2.22 -2.89
N GLY A 116 28.45 1.80 -3.94
CA GLY A 116 29.60 0.91 -3.83
C GLY A 116 30.77 1.52 -3.08
#